data_AF-A0A259BXA6-F1
#
_entry.id   AF-A0A259BXA6-F1
#
_cell.length_a   1.000
_cell.length_b   1.000
_cell.length_c   1.000
_cell.angle_alpha   90.00
_cell.angle_beta   90.00
_cell.angle_gamma   90.00
#
_symmetry.space_group_name_H-M   'P 1'
#
loop_
_entity.id
_entity.type
_entity.pdbx_description
1 polymer ?
#
loop_
_entity_poly.entity_id
_entity_poly.type
_entity_poly.pdbx_seq_one_letter_code
_entity_poly.pdbx_strand_id
1 'polypeptide(L)'
;KQFGLSLRGDLLGTQVRVTNIEPGMSETEFSLVRSGGDAEKAAALYKGVTAMSAEDIAETIFWSCTLPRHLNVNRLQIMPVQQAFGPFAISRREA
;
A
#
# COMPACT_ATOMS: atom_id res chain seq x y z
N LYS A 1 -5.65 7.69 2.75
CA LYS A 1 -7.09 7.43 3.04
C LYS A 1 -7.96 8.69 3.18
N GLN A 2 -7.88 9.48 4.27
CA GLN A 2 -8.90 10.51 4.56
C GLN A 2 -9.03 11.60 3.49
N PHE A 3 -7.90 12.14 3.02
CA PHE A 3 -7.90 13.14 1.94
C PHE A 3 -8.66 12.66 0.69
N GLY A 4 -8.39 11.42 0.25
CA GLY A 4 -9.08 10.84 -0.90
C GLY A 4 -10.59 10.68 -0.67
N LEU A 5 -11.02 10.35 0.55
CA LEU A 5 -12.45 10.24 0.88
C LEU A 5 -13.13 11.62 0.89
N SER A 6 -12.49 12.64 1.46
CA SER A 6 -13.00 14.01 1.43
C SER A 6 -13.10 14.54 0.00
N LEU A 7 -12.07 14.33 -0.82
CA LEU A 7 -12.04 14.77 -2.22
C LEU A 7 -13.19 14.16 -3.04
N ARG A 8 -13.62 12.93 -2.75
CA ARG A 8 -14.81 12.34 -3.39
C ARG A 8 -16.10 13.09 -3.05
N GLY A 9 -16.21 13.62 -1.84
CA GLY A 9 -17.33 14.46 -1.43
C GLY A 9 -17.36 15.75 -2.25
N ASP A 10 -16.22 16.41 -2.38
CA ASP A 10 -16.08 17.66 -3.13
C ASP A 10 -16.35 17.48 -4.64
N LEU A 11 -16.09 16.29 -5.19
CA LEU A 11 -16.23 15.97 -6.61
C LEU A 11 -17.60 15.36 -6.98
N LEU A 12 -18.58 15.34 -6.07
CA LEU A 12 -19.90 14.79 -6.36
C LEU A 12 -20.54 15.48 -7.58
N GLY A 13 -21.04 14.68 -8.54
CA GLY A 13 -21.66 15.17 -9.77
C GLY A 13 -20.69 15.40 -10.94
N THR A 14 -19.37 15.39 -10.72
CA THR A 14 -18.37 15.67 -11.77
C THR A 14 -18.00 14.47 -12.65
N GLN A 15 -18.36 13.25 -12.23
CA GLN A 15 -17.86 11.98 -12.79
C GLN A 15 -16.34 11.74 -12.65
N VAL A 16 -15.62 12.58 -11.89
CA VAL A 16 -14.23 12.31 -11.51
C VAL A 16 -14.22 11.24 -10.41
N ARG A 17 -13.31 10.27 -10.55
CA ARG A 17 -13.11 9.17 -9.60
C ARG A 17 -11.88 9.41 -8.74
N VAL A 18 -11.92 8.92 -7.50
CA VAL A 18 -10.79 8.98 -6.57
C VAL A 18 -10.63 7.60 -5.91
N THR A 19 -9.44 7.04 -6.02
CA THR A 19 -9.06 5.74 -5.46
C THR A 19 -7.80 5.89 -4.62
N ASN A 20 -7.81 5.40 -3.38
CA ASN A 20 -6.62 5.32 -2.54
C ASN A 20 -6.08 3.88 -2.52
N ILE A 21 -4.96 3.63 -3.21
CA ILE A 21 -4.26 2.34 -3.22
C ILE A 21 -3.32 2.27 -2.01
N GLU A 22 -3.37 1.17 -1.26
CA GLU A 22 -2.62 0.97 -0.02
C GLU A 22 -1.88 -0.37 -0.04
N PRO A 23 -0.70 -0.43 -0.71
CA PRO A 23 0.12 -1.64 -0.74
C PRO A 23 0.77 -1.92 0.62
N GLY A 24 1.04 -3.19 0.87
CA GLY A 24 1.85 -3.69 1.96
C GLY A 24 3.34 -3.70 1.62
N MET A 25 4.05 -4.71 2.11
CA MET A 25 5.47 -4.92 1.86
C MET A 25 5.70 -5.15 0.35
N SER A 26 6.47 -4.24 -0.25
CA SER A 26 6.71 -4.21 -1.69
C SER A 26 8.19 -3.97 -1.96
N GLU A 27 8.83 -4.85 -2.73
CA GLU A 27 10.24 -4.76 -3.06
C GLU A 27 10.44 -3.78 -4.23
N THR A 28 10.76 -2.55 -3.86
CA THR A 28 11.12 -1.44 -4.77
C THR A 28 12.27 -0.65 -4.16
N GLU A 29 12.68 0.45 -4.80
CA GLU A 29 13.66 1.39 -4.25
C GLU A 29 13.22 2.03 -2.91
N PHE A 30 11.94 1.89 -2.51
CA PHE A 30 11.42 2.45 -1.26
C PHE A 30 12.29 2.15 -0.04
N SER A 31 12.69 0.89 0.16
CA SER A 31 13.49 0.49 1.34
C SER A 31 14.94 0.95 1.24
N LEU A 32 15.48 1.11 0.03
CA LEU A 32 16.81 1.66 -0.20
C LEU A 32 16.84 3.15 0.17
N VAL A 33 15.88 3.93 -0.35
CA VAL A 33 15.74 5.36 -0.02
C VAL A 33 15.48 5.56 1.46
N ARG A 34 14.56 4.77 2.05
CA ARG A 34 14.24 4.82 3.49
C ARG A 34 15.45 4.51 4.37
N SER A 35 16.37 3.67 3.89
CA SER A 35 17.57 3.26 4.64
C SER A 35 18.78 4.17 4.35
N GLY A 36 18.59 5.29 3.65
CA GLY A 36 19.67 6.23 3.34
C GLY A 36 20.70 5.67 2.36
N GLY A 37 20.31 4.74 1.49
CA GLY A 37 21.22 4.09 0.53
C GLY A 37 21.87 2.79 1.04
N ASP A 38 21.57 2.35 2.27
CA ASP A 38 22.04 1.06 2.80
C ASP A 38 21.31 -0.11 2.11
N ALA A 39 21.96 -0.69 1.10
CA ALA A 39 21.41 -1.78 0.30
C ALA A 39 21.29 -3.10 1.07
N GLU A 40 22.21 -3.39 2.00
CA GLU A 40 22.17 -4.62 2.80
C GLU A 40 20.97 -4.61 3.73
N LYS A 41 20.75 -3.49 4.41
CA LYS A 41 19.59 -3.30 5.29
C LYS A 41 18.28 -3.32 4.51
N ALA A 42 18.24 -2.74 3.32
CA ALA A 42 17.06 -2.78 2.46
C ALA A 42 16.74 -4.22 2.01
N ALA A 43 17.74 -4.97 1.54
CA ALA A 43 17.57 -6.36 1.11
C ALA A 43 17.19 -7.30 2.26
N ALA A 44 17.71 -7.05 3.47
CA ALA A 44 17.38 -7.85 4.64
C ALA A 44 15.89 -7.85 4.99
N LEU A 45 15.15 -6.78 4.68
CA LEU A 45 13.70 -6.70 4.93
C LEU A 45 12.88 -7.68 4.09
N TYR A 46 13.38 -8.07 2.91
CA TYR A 46 12.67 -8.94 1.97
C TYR A 46 13.22 -10.37 1.95
N LYS A 47 14.23 -10.68 2.77
CA LYS A 47 14.85 -12.00 2.80
C LYS A 47 13.85 -13.08 3.25
N GLY A 48 13.68 -14.11 2.42
CA GLY A 48 12.84 -15.28 2.72
C GLY A 48 11.33 -15.05 2.59
N VAL A 49 10.94 -13.93 1.97
CA VAL A 49 9.53 -13.58 1.75
C VAL A 49 9.33 -13.14 0.30
N THR A 50 8.21 -13.54 -0.29
CA THR A 50 7.73 -13.05 -1.58
C THR A 50 6.92 -11.78 -1.30
N ALA A 51 7.61 -10.64 -1.35
CA ALA A 51 6.98 -9.31 -1.30
C ALA A 51 6.17 -9.04 -2.58
N MET A 52 5.35 -7.99 -2.57
CA MET A 52 4.77 -7.47 -3.81
C MET A 52 5.85 -6.86 -4.70
N SER A 53 5.69 -6.96 -6.01
CA SER A 53 6.55 -6.26 -6.97
C SER A 53 5.98 -4.89 -7.38
N ALA A 54 6.75 -4.11 -8.13
CA ALA A 54 6.26 -2.87 -8.73
C ALA A 54 5.13 -3.14 -9.74
N GLU A 55 5.21 -4.26 -10.46
CA GLU A 55 4.24 -4.71 -11.46
C GLU A 55 2.90 -5.07 -10.82
N ASP A 56 2.90 -5.73 -9.65
CA ASP A 56 1.66 -6.03 -8.90
C ASP A 56 0.87 -4.75 -8.57
N ILE A 57 1.60 -3.69 -8.18
CA ILE A 57 1.02 -2.38 -7.87
C ILE A 57 0.54 -1.69 -9.15
N ALA A 58 1.33 -1.75 -10.22
CA ALA A 58 0.97 -1.17 -11.51
C ALA A 58 -0.31 -1.80 -12.08
N GLU A 59 -0.44 -3.12 -12.02
CA GLU A 59 -1.63 -3.86 -12.44
C GLU A 59 -2.85 -3.47 -11.59
N THR A 60 -2.66 -3.34 -10.27
CA THR A 60 -3.73 -2.88 -9.37
C THR A 60 -4.24 -1.48 -9.73
N ILE A 61 -3.32 -0.56 -10.06
CA ILE A 61 -3.67 0.78 -10.54
C ILE A 61 -4.41 0.69 -11.87
N PHE A 62 -3.87 -0.05 -12.84
CA PHE A 62 -4.46 -0.23 -14.16
C PHE A 62 -5.89 -0.79 -14.08
N TRP A 63 -6.09 -1.86 -13.32
CA TRP A 63 -7.40 -2.43 -13.04
C TRP A 63 -8.37 -1.39 -12.48
N SER A 64 -7.95 -0.63 -11.45
CA SER A 64 -8.81 0.39 -10.83
C SER A 64 -9.23 1.50 -11.82
N CYS A 65 -8.31 1.85 -12.73
CA CYS A 65 -8.53 2.84 -13.77
C CYS A 65 -9.41 2.34 -14.92
N THR A 66 -9.40 1.04 -15.21
CA THR A 66 -10.14 0.44 -16.35
C THR A 66 -11.56 -0.02 -16.01
N LEU A 67 -11.97 0.05 -14.74
CA LEU A 67 -13.35 -0.21 -14.35
C LEU A 67 -14.36 0.70 -15.08
N PRO A 68 -15.60 0.22 -15.32
CA PRO A 68 -16.69 1.03 -15.86
C PRO A 68 -16.81 2.40 -15.18
N ARG A 69 -17.10 3.46 -15.96
CA ARG A 69 -17.09 4.86 -15.48
C ARG A 69 -18.00 5.14 -14.28
N HIS A 70 -19.05 4.34 -14.09
CA HIS A 70 -19.98 4.48 -12.96
C HIS A 70 -19.47 3.81 -11.67
N LEU A 71 -18.33 3.14 -11.69
CA LEU A 71 -17.72 2.45 -10.54
C LEU A 71 -16.50 3.19 -10.02
N ASN A 72 -16.44 3.35 -8.70
CA ASN A 72 -15.32 3.94 -7.97
C ASN A 72 -14.89 3.03 -6.83
N VAL A 73 -13.62 2.61 -6.82
CA VAL A 73 -13.02 1.95 -5.66
C VAL A 73 -12.54 3.02 -4.69
N ASN A 74 -13.14 3.11 -3.49
CA ASN A 74 -12.76 4.19 -2.55
C ASN A 74 -11.37 3.96 -1.96
N ARG A 75 -11.07 2.71 -1.65
CA ARG A 75 -9.84 2.25 -1.02
C ARG A 75 -9.60 0.80 -1.40
N LEU A 76 -8.36 0.47 -1.72
CA LEU A 76 -7.92 -0.91 -1.91
C LEU A 76 -6.66 -1.10 -1.09
N GLN A 77 -6.74 -1.95 -0.07
CA GLN A 77 -5.59 -2.40 0.70
C GLN A 77 -5.20 -3.79 0.23
N ILE A 78 -3.93 -3.96 -0.10
CA ILE A 78 -3.38 -5.20 -0.64
C ILE A 78 -2.05 -5.49 0.04
N MET A 79 -1.79 -6.75 0.36
CA MET A 79 -0.57 -7.20 1.02
C MET A 79 -0.12 -8.50 0.37
N PRO A 80 1.19 -8.82 0.37
CA PRO A 80 1.63 -10.17 0.06
C PRO A 80 1.04 -11.15 1.06
N VAL A 81 0.72 -12.37 0.63
CA VAL A 81 0.05 -13.39 1.46
C VAL A 81 0.85 -13.74 2.72
N GLN A 82 2.18 -13.59 2.68
CA GLN A 82 3.07 -13.82 3.82
C GLN A 82 3.06 -12.68 4.86
N GLN A 83 2.35 -11.58 4.62
CA GLN A 83 2.21 -10.46 5.55
C GLN A 83 0.81 -10.45 6.20
N ALA A 84 0.77 -10.38 7.53
CA ALA A 84 -0.45 -10.27 8.32
C ALA A 84 -0.26 -9.37 9.55
N PHE A 85 -1.32 -9.17 10.34
CA PHE A 85 -1.26 -8.40 11.58
C PHE A 85 -0.52 -9.16 12.69
N GLY A 86 0.34 -8.46 13.43
CA GLY A 86 1.07 -9.01 14.57
C GLY A 86 0.34 -8.82 15.92
N PRO A 87 0.83 -9.45 17.00
CA PRO A 87 0.32 -9.22 18.35
C PRO A 87 0.61 -7.80 18.83
N PHE A 88 -0.13 -7.34 19.84
CA PHE A 88 0.13 -6.04 20.47
C PHE A 88 1.50 -6.01 21.17
N ALA A 89 2.19 -4.87 21.08
CA ALA A 89 3.41 -4.64 21.86
C ALA A 89 3.06 -4.50 23.35
N ILE A 90 3.78 -5.21 24.21
CA ILE A 90 3.58 -5.19 25.68
C ILE A 90 4.84 -4.63 26.33
N SER A 91 4.72 -3.45 26.95
CA SER A 91 5.78 -2.92 27.82
C SER A 91 5.64 -3.56 29.21
N ARG A 92 6.75 -4.08 29.74
CA ARG A 92 6.82 -4.70 31.07
C ARG A 92 7.74 -3.86 31.94
N ARG A 93 7.31 -3.52 33.15
CA ARG A 93 8.18 -2.94 34.17
C ARG A 93 8.85 -4.08 34.93
N GLU A 94 10.14 -3.97 35.21
CA GLU A 94 10.80 -4.84 36.18
C GLU A 94 10.15 -4.65 37.55
N ALA A 95 10.03 -5.74 38.31
CA ALA A 95 9.37 -5.77 39.62
C ALA A 95 10.26 -5.22 40.74
#